data_AF-A0A8H7IR29-F1
#
_entry.id   AF-A0A8H7IR29-F1
#
_cell.length_a   1.000
_cell.length_b   1.000
_cell.length_c   1.000
_cell.angle_alpha   90.00
_cell.angle_beta   90.00
_cell.angle_gamma   90.00
#
_symmetry.space_group_name_H-M   'P 1'
#
loop_
_entity.id
_entity.type
_entity.pdbx_description
1 polymer ?
#
loop_
_entity_poly.entity_id
_entity_poly.type
_entity_poly.pdbx_seq_one_letter_code
_entity_poly.pdbx_strand_id
1 'polypeptide(L)'
;MLLWHWTDEIARIALAVDYEGNGYRRLVAMCVENEGLLSAMLAVAASHRSKWMRATDTESSKYARKAIRHLQSQLQTPAAAKGEGVLATMLCLTSYEVFNGSRKWMMHYRAVAGWIRSQKDTSTLDPFFKTWIAMIETQMALNTGASLLPEIESWLDVGQSHAIDPFFHPAPPSPPPPPSTTAPPSSKTKSPPPPPAPPPRSASPSSPPPRH
;
A
#
# COMPACT_ATOMS: atom_id res chain seq x y z
N MET A 1 -2.28 16.87 14.65
CA MET A 1 -1.17 15.89 14.57
C MET A 1 -1.52 14.60 13.83
N LEU A 2 -2.65 13.91 14.07
CA LEU A 2 -2.93 12.62 13.40
C LEU A 2 -3.21 12.74 11.89
N LEU A 3 -3.93 13.77 11.44
CA LEU A 3 -4.10 14.05 10.01
C LEU A 3 -2.77 14.40 9.32
N TRP A 4 -1.87 15.08 10.02
CA TRP A 4 -0.52 15.35 9.52
C TRP A 4 0.31 14.05 9.44
N HIS A 5 0.23 13.19 10.46
CA HIS A 5 0.83 11.86 10.42
C HIS A 5 0.29 11.02 9.25
N TRP A 6 -0.98 11.20 8.88
CA TRP A 6 -1.55 10.55 7.69
C TRP A 6 -0.88 11.03 6.40
N THR A 7 -0.77 12.34 6.19
CA THR A 7 -0.23 12.91 4.94
C THR A 7 1.24 12.63 4.74
N ASP A 8 2.02 12.63 5.84
CA ASP A 8 3.48 12.60 5.77
C ASP A 8 4.04 11.19 5.89
N GLU A 9 3.39 10.32 6.66
CA GLU A 9 3.87 8.94 6.87
C GLU A 9 2.96 7.90 6.21
N ILE A 10 1.65 7.90 6.50
CA ILE A 10 0.75 6.83 5.99
C ILE A 10 0.66 6.87 4.47
N ALA A 11 0.37 8.04 3.89
CA ALA A 11 0.22 8.17 2.45
C ALA A 11 1.49 7.68 1.72
N ARG A 12 2.66 8.01 2.26
CA ARG A 12 3.96 7.61 1.72
C ARG A 12 4.19 6.09 1.81
N ILE A 13 3.90 5.49 2.96
CA ILE A 13 4.21 4.08 3.24
C ILE A 13 3.19 3.14 2.59
N ALA A 14 1.93 3.57 2.44
CA ALA A 14 0.85 2.73 1.94
C ALA A 14 1.08 2.17 0.52
N LEU A 15 1.88 2.87 -0.30
CA LEU A 15 2.25 2.43 -1.65
C LEU A 15 3.73 2.03 -1.76
N ALA A 16 4.51 2.14 -0.67
CA ALA A 16 5.98 2.03 -0.66
C ALA A 16 6.73 2.97 -1.64
N VAL A 17 6.00 3.80 -2.40
CA VAL A 17 6.48 4.76 -3.38
C VAL A 17 5.77 6.08 -3.13
N ASP A 18 6.54 7.14 -2.87
CA ASP A 18 5.99 8.49 -2.74
C ASP A 18 6.07 9.22 -4.07
N TYR A 19 4.92 9.56 -4.64
CA TYR A 19 4.86 10.33 -5.89
C TYR A 19 3.77 11.39 -5.85
N GLU A 20 3.95 12.41 -6.69
CA GLU A 20 2.94 13.43 -6.93
C GLU A 20 1.71 12.78 -7.59
N GLY A 21 0.55 12.91 -6.97
CA GLY A 21 -0.68 12.23 -7.40
C GLY A 21 -1.08 11.02 -6.55
N ASN A 22 -0.29 10.66 -5.53
CA ASN A 22 -0.66 9.64 -4.55
C ASN A 22 -2.09 9.88 -3.98
N GLY A 23 -3.03 9.02 -4.34
CA GLY A 23 -4.45 9.18 -4.01
C GLY A 23 -4.77 9.15 -2.52
N TYR A 24 -3.89 8.59 -1.66
CA TYR A 24 -4.10 8.62 -0.21
C TYR A 24 -4.11 10.04 0.36
N ARG A 25 -3.42 11.00 -0.29
CA ARG A 25 -3.46 12.41 0.13
C ARG A 25 -4.79 13.08 -0.23
N ARG A 26 -5.41 12.69 -1.35
CA ARG A 26 -6.71 13.21 -1.81
C ARG A 26 -7.84 12.89 -0.83
N LEU A 27 -7.72 11.82 -0.06
CA LEU A 27 -8.71 11.43 0.96
C LEU A 27 -8.93 12.50 2.04
N VAL A 28 -7.95 13.37 2.28
CA VAL A 28 -8.10 14.49 3.22
C VAL A 28 -9.21 15.44 2.79
N ALA A 29 -9.32 15.75 1.49
CA ALA A 29 -10.41 16.58 0.99
C ALA A 29 -11.78 15.89 1.16
N MET A 30 -11.84 14.58 0.92
CA MET A 30 -13.07 13.79 1.08
C MET A 30 -13.55 13.71 2.55
N CYS A 31 -12.67 13.91 3.53
CA CYS A 31 -13.03 13.92 4.95
C CYS A 31 -13.97 15.06 5.33
N VAL A 32 -13.95 16.17 4.57
CA VAL A 32 -14.81 17.34 4.83
C VAL A 32 -16.29 16.95 4.74
N GLU A 33 -16.62 16.06 3.80
CA GLU A 33 -17.99 15.62 3.54
C GLU A 33 -18.31 14.24 4.13
N ASN A 34 -17.30 13.55 4.67
CA ASN A 34 -17.45 12.20 5.20
C ASN A 34 -16.76 12.01 6.56
N GLU A 35 -17.52 12.22 7.64
CA GLU A 35 -17.04 12.02 9.01
C GLU A 35 -16.63 10.57 9.32
N GLY A 36 -17.24 9.60 8.64
CA GLY A 36 -16.90 8.19 8.76
C GLY A 36 -15.49 7.92 8.27
N LEU A 37 -15.15 8.47 7.10
CA LEU A 37 -13.82 8.42 6.50
C LEU A 37 -12.79 9.11 7.38
N LEU A 38 -13.08 10.33 7.85
CA LEU A 38 -12.20 11.04 8.79
C LEU A 38 -11.89 10.18 10.02
N SER A 39 -12.93 9.59 10.61
CA SER A 39 -12.77 8.73 11.78
C SER A 39 -11.93 7.49 11.44
N ALA A 40 -12.12 6.86 10.28
CA ALA A 40 -11.34 5.70 9.87
C ALA A 40 -9.86 6.05 9.64
N MET A 41 -9.58 7.17 8.97
CA MET A 41 -8.23 7.69 8.75
C MET A 41 -7.52 8.00 10.07
N LEU A 42 -8.21 8.62 11.03
CA LEU A 42 -7.66 8.86 12.37
C LEU A 42 -7.37 7.56 13.12
N ALA A 43 -8.19 6.52 12.95
CA ALA A 43 -7.94 5.20 13.53
C ALA A 43 -6.64 4.58 13.00
N VAL A 44 -6.48 4.57 11.67
CA VAL A 44 -5.26 4.08 11.01
C VAL A 44 -4.04 4.88 11.47
N ALA A 45 -4.11 6.21 11.43
CA ALA A 45 -3.00 7.08 11.81
C ALA A 45 -2.62 6.89 13.29
N ALA A 46 -3.59 6.80 14.20
CA ALA A 46 -3.34 6.57 15.61
C ALA A 46 -2.67 5.20 15.86
N SER A 47 -3.18 4.14 15.22
CA SER A 47 -2.65 2.78 15.37
C SER A 47 -1.24 2.63 14.79
N HIS A 48 -0.97 3.25 13.65
CA HIS A 48 0.37 3.24 13.08
C HIS A 48 1.33 4.05 13.94
N ARG A 49 0.93 5.26 14.36
CA ARG A 49 1.78 6.15 15.16
C ARG A 49 2.15 5.53 16.50
N SER A 50 1.21 4.87 17.19
CA SER A 50 1.50 4.19 18.47
C SER A 50 2.57 3.11 18.29
N LYS A 51 2.45 2.27 17.26
CA LYS A 51 3.45 1.23 16.93
C LYS A 51 4.80 1.82 16.54
N TRP A 52 4.79 2.86 15.70
CA TRP A 52 6.00 3.57 15.29
C TRP A 52 6.77 4.13 16.49
N MET A 53 6.04 4.74 17.44
CA MET A 53 6.60 5.27 18.69
C MET A 53 6.83 4.18 19.76
N ARG A 54 6.49 2.92 19.48
CA ARG A 54 6.51 1.79 20.43
C ARG A 54 5.74 2.09 21.73
N ALA A 55 4.63 2.81 21.61
CA ALA A 55 3.74 3.18 22.71
C ALA A 55 2.45 2.35 22.70
N THR A 56 1.79 2.26 23.85
CA THR A 56 0.45 1.64 23.96
C THR A 56 -0.56 2.41 23.13
N ASP A 57 -1.35 1.69 22.34
CA ASP A 57 -2.44 2.29 21.55
C ASP A 57 -3.68 2.49 22.42
N THR A 58 -4.02 3.75 22.72
CA THR A 58 -5.17 4.11 23.54
C THR A 58 -6.32 4.71 22.74
N GLU A 59 -6.05 5.28 21.57
CA GLU A 59 -7.01 6.13 20.85
C GLU A 59 -7.59 5.48 19.59
N SER A 60 -6.88 4.57 18.92
CA SER A 60 -7.28 4.09 17.60
C SER A 60 -8.64 3.38 17.62
N SER A 61 -8.89 2.58 18.66
CA SER A 61 -10.15 1.84 18.84
C SER A 61 -11.37 2.76 18.96
N LYS A 62 -11.20 3.95 19.57
CA LYS A 62 -12.26 4.95 19.72
C LYS A 62 -12.67 5.50 18.36
N TYR A 63 -11.68 5.83 17.51
CA TYR A 63 -11.92 6.31 16.15
C TYR A 63 -12.50 5.22 15.25
N ALA A 64 -12.00 3.98 15.35
CA ALA A 64 -12.54 2.84 14.60
C ALA A 64 -14.02 2.59 14.93
N ARG A 65 -14.38 2.61 16.22
CA ARG A 65 -15.79 2.51 16.65
C ARG A 65 -16.65 3.65 16.11
N LYS A 66 -16.13 4.88 16.06
CA LYS A 66 -16.85 6.02 15.48
C LYS A 66 -17.07 5.78 13.98
N ALA A 67 -16.03 5.42 13.23
CA ALA A 67 -16.12 5.12 11.81
C ALA A 67 -17.16 4.04 11.49
N ILE A 68 -17.17 2.93 12.24
CA ILE A 68 -18.14 1.84 12.06
C ILE A 68 -19.58 2.33 12.26
N ARG A 69 -19.85 3.17 13.26
CA ARG A 69 -21.20 3.72 13.48
C ARG A 69 -21.65 4.61 12.32
N HIS A 70 -20.79 5.48 11.80
CA HIS A 70 -21.11 6.30 10.63
C HIS A 70 -21.36 5.43 9.40
N LEU A 71 -20.49 4.44 9.17
CA LEU A 71 -20.62 3.50 8.06
C LEU A 71 -21.96 2.74 8.12
N GLN A 72 -22.35 2.24 9.29
CA GLN A 72 -23.64 1.57 9.48
C GLN A 72 -24.82 2.47 9.11
N SER A 73 -24.78 3.74 9.50
CA SER A 73 -25.83 4.71 9.14
C SER A 73 -25.86 4.99 7.63
N GLN A 74 -24.70 5.14 6.98
CA GLN A 74 -24.64 5.36 5.52
C GLN A 74 -25.14 4.16 4.72
N LEU A 75 -24.84 2.94 5.18
CA LEU A 75 -25.28 1.70 4.53
C LEU A 75 -26.80 1.46 4.60
N GLN A 76 -27.52 2.13 5.50
CA GLN A 76 -28.98 2.09 5.55
C GLN A 76 -29.65 2.89 4.42
N THR A 77 -28.90 3.78 3.74
CA THR A 77 -29.42 4.63 2.68
C THR A 77 -28.81 4.22 1.33
N PRO A 78 -29.59 3.67 0.37
CA PRO A 78 -29.05 3.11 -0.87
C PRO A 78 -28.20 4.09 -1.71
N ALA A 79 -28.55 5.39 -1.71
CA ALA A 79 -27.79 6.40 -2.42
C ALA A 79 -26.42 6.67 -1.76
N ALA A 80 -26.39 6.82 -0.44
CA ALA A 80 -25.16 7.05 0.30
C ALA A 80 -24.23 5.83 0.29
N ALA A 81 -24.80 4.62 0.34
CA ALA A 81 -24.06 3.35 0.34
C ALA A 81 -23.16 3.17 -0.89
N LYS A 82 -23.48 3.81 -2.03
CA LYS A 82 -22.71 3.72 -3.27
C LYS A 82 -21.64 4.79 -3.43
N GLY A 83 -21.52 5.73 -2.49
CA GLY A 83 -20.53 6.79 -2.59
C GLY A 83 -19.09 6.31 -2.35
N GLU A 84 -18.12 6.95 -3.00
CA GLU A 84 -16.70 6.65 -2.81
C GLU A 84 -16.23 6.89 -1.36
N GLY A 85 -16.87 7.81 -0.62
CA GLY A 85 -16.56 8.00 0.80
C GLY A 85 -16.89 6.78 1.67
N VAL A 86 -17.94 6.01 1.32
CA VAL A 86 -18.27 4.75 1.99
C VAL A 86 -17.22 3.69 1.65
N LEU A 87 -16.84 3.58 0.38
CA LEU A 87 -15.77 2.70 -0.06
C LEU A 87 -14.44 3.01 0.64
N ALA A 88 -14.01 4.28 0.64
CA ALA A 88 -12.79 4.74 1.29
C ALA A 88 -12.80 4.44 2.80
N THR A 89 -13.96 4.58 3.45
CA THR A 89 -14.12 4.24 4.88
C THR A 89 -13.89 2.74 5.11
N MET A 90 -14.49 1.87 4.28
CA MET A 90 -14.30 0.42 4.37
C MET A 90 -12.84 0.00 4.10
N LEU A 91 -12.18 0.63 3.13
CA LEU A 91 -10.78 0.38 2.81
C LEU A 91 -9.86 0.81 3.96
N CYS A 92 -10.08 1.99 4.56
CA CYS A 92 -9.36 2.44 5.75
C CYS A 92 -9.54 1.48 6.94
N LEU A 93 -10.77 0.99 7.18
CA LEU A 93 -11.04 0.01 8.24
C LEU A 93 -10.35 -1.33 7.97
N THR A 94 -10.27 -1.75 6.69
CA THR A 94 -9.50 -2.93 6.29
C THR A 94 -8.03 -2.76 6.64
N SER A 95 -7.41 -1.64 6.23
CA SER A 95 -6.00 -1.33 6.54
C SER A 95 -5.75 -1.22 8.05
N TYR A 96 -6.67 -0.63 8.81
CA TYR A 96 -6.58 -0.56 10.26
C TYR A 96 -6.47 -1.95 10.90
N GLU A 97 -7.32 -2.90 10.50
CA GLU A 97 -7.27 -4.26 11.03
C GLU A 97 -6.01 -5.01 10.57
N VAL A 98 -5.58 -4.83 9.32
CA VAL A 98 -4.32 -5.40 8.79
C VAL A 98 -3.12 -4.91 9.61
N PHE A 99 -3.00 -3.60 9.83
CA PHE A 99 -1.91 -3.05 10.62
C PHE A 99 -1.92 -3.54 12.06
N ASN A 100 -3.08 -3.86 12.61
CA ASN A 100 -3.20 -4.45 13.95
C ASN A 100 -2.96 -5.96 13.98
N GLY A 101 -2.69 -6.62 12.85
CA GLY A 101 -2.57 -8.07 12.77
C GLY A 101 -3.87 -8.81 13.11
N SER A 102 -5.01 -8.13 13.00
CA SER A 102 -6.31 -8.63 13.41
C SER A 102 -7.01 -9.33 12.25
N ARG A 103 -7.55 -10.54 12.48
CA ARG A 103 -8.29 -11.30 11.46
C ARG A 103 -9.60 -10.65 11.01
N LYS A 104 -10.04 -9.58 11.68
CA LYS A 104 -11.27 -8.85 11.33
C LYS A 104 -11.16 -8.15 9.98
N TRP A 105 -9.94 -7.94 9.45
CA TRP A 105 -9.72 -7.38 8.12
C TRP A 105 -10.53 -8.11 7.05
N MET A 106 -10.68 -9.44 7.17
CA MET A 106 -11.43 -10.27 6.21
C MET A 106 -12.91 -9.90 6.15
N MET A 107 -13.51 -9.45 7.26
CA MET A 107 -14.91 -9.00 7.27
C MET A 107 -15.05 -7.68 6.50
N HIS A 108 -14.12 -6.75 6.68
CA HIS A 108 -14.12 -5.48 5.94
C HIS A 108 -13.83 -5.69 4.46
N TYR A 109 -12.88 -6.56 4.13
CA TYR A 109 -12.61 -6.97 2.76
C TYR A 109 -13.87 -7.57 2.09
N ARG A 110 -14.58 -8.49 2.75
CA ARG A 110 -15.84 -9.03 2.21
C ARG A 110 -16.90 -7.96 1.98
N ALA A 111 -16.95 -6.93 2.83
CA ALA A 111 -17.84 -5.79 2.62
C ALA A 111 -17.45 -4.98 1.37
N VAL A 112 -16.15 -4.76 1.15
CA VAL A 112 -15.64 -4.13 -0.09
C VAL A 112 -15.99 -4.96 -1.31
N ALA A 113 -15.76 -6.28 -1.28
CA ALA A 113 -16.13 -7.19 -2.37
C ALA A 113 -17.64 -7.17 -2.67
N GLY A 114 -18.48 -7.16 -1.62
CA GLY A 114 -19.92 -7.02 -1.75
C GLY A 114 -20.33 -5.68 -2.36
N TRP A 115 -19.65 -4.60 -1.97
CA TRP A 115 -19.87 -3.26 -2.52
C TRP A 115 -19.55 -3.21 -4.01
N ILE A 116 -18.42 -3.79 -4.45
CA ILE A 116 -18.03 -3.86 -5.87
C ILE A 116 -19.11 -4.58 -6.69
N ARG A 117 -19.53 -5.76 -6.25
CA ARG A 117 -20.59 -6.55 -6.91
C ARG A 117 -21.95 -5.86 -6.95
N SER A 118 -22.20 -4.92 -6.02
CA SER A 118 -23.43 -4.13 -6.00
C SER A 118 -23.41 -2.97 -7.00
N GLN A 119 -22.25 -2.63 -7.55
CA GLN A 119 -22.14 -1.61 -8.59
C GLN A 119 -22.60 -2.18 -9.92
N LYS A 120 -23.39 -1.39 -10.66
CA LYS A 120 -23.82 -1.76 -12.01
C LYS A 120 -22.68 -1.64 -13.02
N ASP A 121 -21.78 -0.70 -12.79
CA ASP A 121 -20.62 -0.42 -13.60
C ASP A 121 -19.52 0.15 -12.70
N THR A 122 -18.30 -0.38 -12.85
CA THR A 122 -17.11 0.08 -12.13
C THR A 122 -16.12 0.78 -13.05
N SER A 123 -16.43 0.95 -14.33
CA SER A 123 -15.58 1.61 -15.32
C SER A 123 -15.19 3.03 -14.88
N THR A 124 -16.13 3.76 -14.26
CA THR A 124 -16.01 5.15 -13.81
C THR A 124 -15.41 5.30 -12.40
N LEU A 125 -15.17 4.22 -11.67
CA LEU A 125 -14.55 4.28 -10.35
C LEU A 125 -13.12 4.84 -10.46
N ASP A 126 -12.76 5.78 -9.57
CA ASP A 126 -11.44 6.42 -9.60
C ASP A 126 -10.31 5.36 -9.63
N PRO A 127 -9.33 5.49 -10.54
CA PRO A 127 -8.22 4.54 -10.66
C PRO A 127 -7.47 4.31 -9.35
N PHE A 128 -7.40 5.30 -8.45
CA PHE A 128 -6.82 5.13 -7.12
C PHE A 128 -7.55 4.05 -6.31
N PHE A 129 -8.88 4.06 -6.29
CA PHE A 129 -9.65 3.06 -5.55
C PHE A 129 -9.53 1.68 -6.18
N LYS A 130 -9.54 1.58 -7.51
CA LYS A 130 -9.30 0.31 -8.21
C LYS A 130 -7.93 -0.26 -7.86
N THR A 131 -6.90 0.59 -7.81
CA THR A 131 -5.53 0.21 -7.40
C THR A 131 -5.49 -0.31 -5.97
N TRP A 132 -6.08 0.43 -5.02
CA TRP A 132 -6.09 0.01 -3.61
C TRP A 132 -6.85 -1.31 -3.42
N ILE A 133 -8.00 -1.46 -4.07
CA ILE A 133 -8.78 -2.71 -4.06
C ILE A 133 -7.95 -3.85 -4.63
N ALA A 134 -7.34 -3.68 -5.81
CA ALA A 134 -6.54 -4.70 -6.45
C ALA A 134 -5.38 -5.14 -5.56
N MET A 135 -4.70 -4.21 -4.90
CA MET A 135 -3.64 -4.52 -3.94
C MET A 135 -4.13 -5.40 -2.77
N ILE A 136 -5.28 -5.06 -2.17
CA ILE A 136 -5.87 -5.86 -1.08
C ILE A 136 -6.30 -7.25 -1.60
N GLU A 137 -6.90 -7.32 -2.79
CA GLU A 137 -7.34 -8.55 -3.43
C GLU A 137 -6.16 -9.49 -3.68
N THR A 138 -5.08 -8.98 -4.28
CA THR A 138 -3.87 -9.76 -4.52
C THR A 138 -3.29 -10.28 -3.21
N GLN A 139 -3.24 -9.47 -2.16
CA GLN A 139 -2.79 -9.93 -0.84
C GLN A 139 -3.72 -11.00 -0.26
N MET A 140 -5.04 -10.87 -0.43
CA MET A 140 -6.01 -11.87 0.01
C MET A 140 -5.80 -13.19 -0.74
N ALA A 141 -5.70 -13.16 -2.07
CA ALA A 141 -5.47 -14.32 -2.91
C ALA A 141 -4.15 -15.02 -2.55
N LEU A 142 -3.06 -14.27 -2.38
CA LEU A 142 -1.76 -14.81 -1.96
C LEU A 142 -1.82 -15.50 -0.59
N ASN A 143 -2.56 -14.94 0.36
CA ASN A 143 -2.65 -15.49 1.73
C ASN A 143 -3.62 -16.68 1.85
N THR A 144 -4.57 -16.83 0.93
CA THR A 144 -5.66 -17.82 1.05
C THR A 144 -5.64 -18.89 -0.05
N GLY A 145 -4.90 -18.66 -1.14
CA GLY A 145 -4.94 -19.49 -2.35
C GLY A 145 -6.21 -19.33 -3.17
N ALA A 146 -7.07 -18.35 -2.86
CA ALA A 146 -8.29 -18.09 -3.63
C ALA A 146 -7.99 -17.34 -4.94
N SER A 147 -8.84 -17.52 -5.94
CA SER A 147 -8.82 -16.71 -7.16
C SER A 147 -9.26 -15.27 -6.90
N LEU A 148 -8.80 -14.35 -7.75
CA LEU A 148 -9.25 -12.96 -7.74
C LEU A 148 -10.73 -12.86 -8.10
N LEU A 149 -11.39 -11.80 -7.63
CA LEU A 149 -12.70 -11.41 -8.15
C LEU A 149 -12.64 -11.12 -9.67
N PRO A 150 -13.63 -11.57 -10.47
CA PRO A 150 -13.65 -11.32 -11.91
C PRO A 150 -13.58 -9.84 -12.29
N GLU A 151 -14.24 -8.97 -11.51
CA GLU A 151 -14.20 -7.53 -11.73
C GLU A 151 -12.76 -6.99 -11.60
N ILE A 152 -12.01 -7.48 -10.61
CA ILE A 152 -10.64 -7.04 -10.35
C ILE A 152 -9.67 -7.64 -11.37
N GLU A 153 -9.86 -8.92 -11.73
CA GLU A 153 -9.12 -9.56 -12.82
C GLU A 153 -9.25 -8.77 -14.12
N SER A 154 -10.46 -8.28 -14.44
CA SER A 154 -10.69 -7.45 -15.62
C SER A 154 -9.97 -6.09 -15.59
N TRP A 155 -9.75 -5.51 -14.40
CA TRP A 155 -9.02 -4.26 -14.25
C TRP A 155 -7.51 -4.44 -14.40
N LEU A 156 -7.00 -5.63 -14.05
CA LEU A 156 -5.59 -5.99 -14.14
C LEU A 156 -5.18 -6.48 -15.53
N ASP A 157 -6.15 -6.73 -16.42
CA ASP A 157 -5.88 -7.11 -17.79
C ASP A 157 -5.19 -5.95 -18.54
N VAL A 158 -4.05 -6.27 -19.17
CA VAL A 158 -3.07 -5.30 -19.73
C VAL A 158 -3.69 -4.44 -20.85
N GLY A 159 -4.81 -4.88 -21.43
CA GLY A 159 -5.60 -4.11 -22.39
C GLY A 159 -6.29 -2.85 -21.83
N GLN A 160 -6.40 -2.71 -20.51
CA GLN A 160 -7.04 -1.55 -19.86
C GLN A 160 -6.02 -0.63 -19.17
N SER A 161 -5.08 -0.07 -19.93
CA SER A 161 -3.97 0.77 -19.42
C SER A 161 -4.39 1.99 -18.56
N HIS A 162 -5.67 2.36 -18.51
CA HIS A 162 -6.19 3.46 -17.68
C HIS A 162 -7.02 3.03 -16.46
N ALA A 163 -7.22 1.72 -16.24
CA ALA A 163 -8.09 1.23 -15.16
C ALA A 163 -7.43 1.27 -13.77
N ILE A 164 -6.11 1.09 -13.71
CA ILE A 164 -5.30 1.12 -12.49
C ILE A 164 -4.30 2.26 -12.60
N ASP A 165 -3.83 2.77 -11.46
CA ASP A 165 -2.81 3.81 -11.43
C ASP A 165 -1.56 3.36 -12.23
N PRO A 166 -1.05 4.20 -13.15
CA PRO A 166 0.06 3.84 -14.03
C PRO A 166 1.32 3.31 -13.35
N PHE A 167 1.57 3.71 -12.09
CA PHE A 167 2.72 3.21 -11.32
C PHE A 167 2.62 1.72 -10.96
N PHE A 168 1.44 1.11 -11.11
CA PHE A 168 1.18 -0.29 -10.80
C PHE A 168 1.02 -1.18 -12.04
N HIS A 169 1.23 -0.64 -13.25
CA HIS A 169 1.33 -1.48 -14.44
C HIS A 169 2.62 -2.30 -14.44
N PRO A 170 2.60 -3.55 -14.96
CA PRO A 170 3.83 -4.24 -15.32
C PRO A 170 4.60 -3.36 -16.31
N ALA A 171 5.91 -3.26 -16.12
CA ALA A 171 6.77 -2.51 -17.03
C ALA A 171 6.51 -2.96 -18.48
N PRO A 172 6.46 -2.03 -19.46
CA PRO A 172 6.32 -2.42 -20.85
C PRO A 172 7.44 -3.40 -21.21
N PRO A 173 7.16 -4.41 -22.08
CA PRO A 173 8.17 -5.35 -22.51
C PRO A 173 9.39 -4.58 -23.02
N SER A 174 10.56 -4.94 -22.50
CA SER A 174 11.80 -4.28 -22.89
C SER A 174 11.97 -4.35 -24.41
N PRO A 175 12.39 -3.25 -25.05
CA PRO A 175 12.64 -3.27 -26.49
C PRO A 175 13.68 -4.36 -26.80
N PRO A 176 13.54 -5.07 -27.94
CA PRO A 176 14.51 -6.07 -28.34
C PRO A 176 15.91 -5.46 -28.37
N PRO A 177 16.95 -6.19 -27.93
CA PRO A 177 18.30 -5.68 -27.96
C PRO A 177 18.65 -5.23 -29.38
N PRO A 178 19.36 -4.10 -29.55
CA PRO A 178 19.78 -3.67 -30.87
C PRO A 178 20.61 -4.77 -31.53
N PRO A 179 20.51 -4.94 -32.86
CA PRO A 179 21.32 -5.92 -33.57
C PRO A 179 22.79 -5.67 -33.26
N SER A 180 23.46 -6.71 -32.77
CA SER A 180 24.87 -6.69 -32.40
C SER A 180 25.69 -6.16 -33.56
N THR A 181 26.11 -4.91 -33.47
CA THR A 181 27.01 -4.31 -34.45
C THR A 181 28.38 -4.90 -34.18
N THR A 182 28.86 -5.71 -35.11
CA THR A 182 30.20 -6.29 -35.09
C THR A 182 31.21 -5.14 -35.07
N ALA A 183 31.78 -4.85 -33.90
CA ALA A 183 32.84 -3.87 -33.78
C ALA A 183 34.13 -4.45 -34.40
N PRO A 184 34.93 -3.66 -35.13
CA PRO A 184 36.23 -4.09 -35.63
C PRO A 184 37.21 -4.31 -34.46
N PRO A 185 38.26 -5.14 -34.65
CA PRO A 185 39.13 -5.56 -33.56
C PRO A 185 39.88 -4.37 -32.95
N SER A 186 39.61 -4.11 -31.67
CA SER A 186 40.33 -3.13 -30.86
C SER A 186 41.77 -3.58 -30.62
N SER A 187 42.71 -2.68 -30.89
CA SER A 187 44.14 -2.79 -30.59
C SER A 187 44.39 -3.10 -29.11
N LYS A 188 45.37 -3.97 -28.86
CA LYS A 188 45.78 -4.43 -27.52
C LYS A 188 46.23 -3.25 -26.64
N THR A 189 45.38 -2.82 -25.72
CA THR A 189 45.78 -1.99 -24.59
C THR A 189 46.31 -2.91 -23.48
N LYS A 190 47.59 -2.77 -23.12
CA LYS A 190 48.23 -3.47 -21.99
C LYS A 190 47.47 -3.15 -20.70
N SER A 191 47.00 -4.17 -20.00
CA SER A 191 46.46 -4.04 -18.64
C SER A 191 47.53 -3.53 -17.68
N PRO A 192 47.21 -2.59 -16.76
CA PRO A 192 48.11 -2.23 -15.67
C PRO A 192 48.23 -3.39 -14.66
N PRO A 193 49.37 -3.53 -13.97
CA PRO A 193 49.57 -4.59 -13.00
C PRO A 193 48.66 -4.42 -11.78
N PRO A 194 48.30 -5.52 -11.09
CA PRO A 194 47.44 -5.49 -9.92
C PRO A 194 48.10 -4.76 -8.75
N PRO A 195 47.31 -4.12 -7.87
CA PRO A 195 47.84 -3.46 -6.68
C PRO A 195 48.43 -4.47 -5.68
N PRO A 196 49.41 -4.06 -4.86
CA PRO A 196 50.06 -4.94 -3.89
C PRO A 196 49.10 -5.37 -2.78
N ALA A 197 49.32 -6.58 -2.28
CA ALA A 197 48.53 -7.19 -1.21
C ALA A 197 48.63 -6.38 0.10
N PRO A 198 47.53 -6.30 0.89
CA PRO A 198 47.56 -5.61 2.17
C PRO A 198 48.41 -6.39 3.21
N PRO A 199 49.05 -5.68 4.16
CA PRO A 199 49.85 -6.32 5.20
C PRO A 199 48.99 -7.15 6.17
N PRO A 200 49.58 -8.19 6.81
CA PRO A 200 48.86 -9.05 7.74
C PRO A 200 48.38 -8.26 8.97
N ARG A 201 47.13 -8.50 9.37
CA ARG A 201 46.54 -7.91 10.59
C ARG A 201 47.32 -8.39 11.82
N SER A 202 47.82 -7.45 12.60
CA SER A 202 48.33 -7.69 13.95
C SER A 202 47.23 -8.27 14.83
N ALA A 203 47.58 -9.32 15.58
CA ALA A 203 46.69 -9.97 16.53
C ALA A 203 46.28 -9.00 17.64
N SER A 204 44.97 -8.88 17.89
CA SER A 204 44.44 -8.15 19.03
C SER A 204 44.82 -8.85 20.34
N PRO A 205 45.21 -8.11 21.40
CA PRO A 205 45.51 -8.70 22.69
C PRO A 205 44.24 -9.19 23.41
N SER A 206 44.37 -10.36 24.00
CA SER A 206 43.38 -11.09 24.79
C SER A 206 42.90 -10.28 26.00
N SER A 207 41.58 -10.18 26.20
CA SER A 207 40.98 -9.61 27.41
C SER A 207 41.32 -10.43 28.65
N PRO A 208 41.61 -9.80 29.82
CA PRO A 208 41.80 -10.53 31.06
C PRO A 208 40.46 -10.98 31.69
N PRO A 209 40.46 -12.06 32.48
CA PRO A 209 39.25 -12.62 33.09
C PRO A 209 38.72 -11.76 34.26
N PRO A 210 37.44 -11.93 34.65
CA PRO A 210 36.79 -11.13 35.68
C PRO A 210 37.33 -11.49 37.08
N ARG A 211 37.43 -10.48 37.95
CA ARG A 211 37.65 -10.67 39.40
C ARG A 211 36.29 -10.70 40.11
N HIS A 212 36.15 -11.68 40.99
CA HIS A 212 35.07 -11.83 41.96
C HIS A 212 35.09 -10.73 43.03
#